data_AF-A0A397EGC1-F1
#
_entry.id   AF-A0A397EGC1-F1
#
_cell.length_a   1.000
_cell.length_b   1.000
_cell.length_c   1.000
_cell.angle_alpha   90.00
_cell.angle_beta   90.00
_cell.angle_gamma   90.00
#
_symmetry.space_group_name_H-M   'P 1'
#
loop_
_entity.id
_entity.type
_entity.pdbx_description
1 polymer ?
#
loop_
_entity_poly.entity_id
_entity_poly.type
_entity_poly.pdbx_seq_one_letter_code
_entity_poly.pdbx_strand_id
1 'polypeptide(L)'
;MVAVMSEAAAKAKKREYNREKQRIFQAKLVQQVISLKDEVSVLEAQLAQLHLDKPSNIVDDVGLSANALSWKDVAAGLQDDTNRIVDINRRLRRERHSQKELLKTLQAWVNVQIRHSTTLCAPTHTWRNVTLLASPESRAVGYDWITAHLFYNTEAIFQRHAFPSVAPEEISGDFSIDITDPDAMQYVWRYQKEMDMPLAFVATCFRDNVWRSLMLGGFVILHTEVYEPSNSS
;
A
#
# COMPACT_ATOMS: atom_id res chain seq x y z
N MET A 1 -19.83 62.88 73.10
CA MET A 1 -20.12 63.53 71.81
C MET A 1 -18.87 64.00 71.05
N VAL A 2 -17.81 64.47 71.75
CA VAL A 2 -16.56 64.98 71.12
C VAL A 2 -15.70 63.88 70.46
N ALA A 3 -15.60 62.68 71.05
CA ALA A 3 -14.80 61.58 70.49
C ALA A 3 -15.34 61.01 69.16
N VAL A 4 -16.67 61.00 68.99
CA VAL A 4 -17.33 60.50 67.76
C VAL A 4 -17.09 61.46 66.58
N MET A 5 -16.95 62.76 66.85
CA MET A 5 -16.64 63.76 65.82
C MET A 5 -15.18 63.68 65.34
N SER A 6 -14.23 63.31 66.20
CA SER A 6 -12.82 63.15 65.79
C SER A 6 -12.61 61.90 64.94
N GLU A 7 -13.31 60.79 65.24
CA GLU A 7 -13.32 59.59 64.40
C GLU A 7 -13.96 59.83 63.02
N ALA A 8 -15.04 60.62 62.97
CA ALA A 8 -15.69 61.00 61.71
C ALA A 8 -14.76 61.86 60.84
N ALA A 9 -14.04 62.82 61.44
CA ALA A 9 -13.06 63.64 60.75
C ALA A 9 -11.85 62.81 60.22
N ALA A 10 -11.36 61.84 61.01
CA ALA A 10 -10.31 60.93 60.59
C ALA A 10 -10.75 60.02 59.41
N LYS A 11 -11.99 59.51 59.45
CA LYS A 11 -12.59 58.75 58.34
C LYS A 11 -12.75 59.60 57.08
N ALA A 12 -13.12 60.88 57.21
CA ALA A 12 -13.23 61.81 56.08
C ALA A 12 -11.87 62.06 55.40
N LYS A 13 -10.83 62.34 56.19
CA LYS A 13 -9.46 62.55 55.70
C LYS A 13 -8.89 61.32 54.99
N LYS A 14 -9.19 60.12 55.51
CA LYS A 14 -8.81 58.83 54.87
C LYS A 14 -9.51 58.63 53.52
N ARG A 15 -10.78 59.00 53.39
CA ARG A 15 -11.52 58.94 52.12
C ARG A 15 -10.96 59.91 51.09
N GLU A 16 -10.59 61.11 51.52
CA GLU A 16 -9.96 62.12 50.66
C GLU A 16 -8.59 61.65 50.14
N TYR A 17 -7.73 61.12 51.02
CA TYR A 17 -6.47 60.51 50.63
C TYR A 17 -6.65 59.35 49.65
N ASN A 18 -7.62 58.45 49.90
CA ASN A 18 -7.91 57.33 49.01
C ASN A 18 -8.41 57.80 47.63
N ARG A 19 -9.26 58.83 47.59
CA ARG A 19 -9.75 59.43 46.33
C ARG A 19 -8.60 60.03 45.53
N GLU A 20 -7.73 60.79 46.17
CA GLU A 20 -6.59 61.41 45.49
C GLU A 20 -5.60 60.35 44.99
N LYS A 21 -5.32 59.32 45.80
CA LYS A 21 -4.51 58.17 45.37
C LYS A 21 -5.12 57.47 44.16
N GLN A 22 -6.43 57.28 44.14
CA GLN A 22 -7.15 56.63 43.03
C GLN A 22 -7.16 57.52 41.78
N ARG A 23 -7.30 58.85 41.94
CA ARG A 23 -7.18 59.83 40.85
C ARG A 23 -5.79 59.80 40.22
N ILE A 24 -4.74 59.86 41.03
CA ILE A 24 -3.35 59.79 40.56
C ILE A 24 -3.07 58.45 39.85
N PHE A 25 -3.57 57.34 40.42
CA PHE A 25 -3.44 56.03 39.79
C PHE A 25 -4.15 55.96 38.43
N GLN A 26 -5.40 56.43 38.35
CA GLN A 26 -6.15 56.48 37.11
C GLN A 26 -5.46 57.39 36.07
N ALA A 27 -4.94 58.55 36.49
CA ALA A 27 -4.19 59.44 35.61
C ALA A 27 -2.93 58.76 35.04
N LYS A 28 -2.16 58.04 35.86
CA LYS A 28 -1.00 57.26 35.41
C LYS A 28 -1.38 56.15 34.43
N LEU A 29 -2.48 55.44 34.69
CA LEU A 29 -2.95 54.37 33.82
C LEU A 29 -3.37 54.90 32.45
N VAL A 30 -4.12 56.02 32.43
CA VAL A 30 -4.52 56.70 31.19
C VAL A 30 -3.29 57.16 30.41
N GLN A 31 -2.29 57.73 31.10
CA GLN A 31 -1.04 58.17 30.46
C GLN A 31 -0.26 56.99 29.85
N GLN A 32 -0.20 55.84 30.53
CA GLN A 32 0.43 54.62 29.99
C GLN A 32 -0.30 54.11 28.75
N VAL A 33 -1.63 54.08 28.78
CA VAL A 33 -2.45 53.67 27.62
C VAL A 33 -2.23 54.60 26.43
N ILE A 34 -2.15 55.91 26.66
CA ILE A 34 -1.86 56.89 25.61
C ILE A 34 -0.46 56.65 25.04
N SER A 35 0.56 56.53 25.89
CA SER A 35 1.94 56.27 25.46
C SER A 35 2.07 54.99 24.62
N LEU A 36 1.41 53.91 25.02
CA LEU A 36 1.44 52.65 24.27
C LEU A 36 0.73 52.78 22.92
N LYS A 37 -0.37 53.54 22.86
CA LYS A 37 -1.07 53.80 21.59
C LYS A 37 -0.23 54.65 20.65
N ASP A 38 0.47 55.65 21.18
CA ASP A 38 1.37 56.49 20.39
C ASP A 38 2.55 55.64 19.86
N GLU A 39 3.12 54.76 20.68
CA GLU A 39 4.19 53.85 20.26
C GLU A 39 3.72 52.88 19.16
N VAL A 40 2.52 52.29 19.30
CA VAL A 40 1.92 51.46 18.25
C VAL A 40 1.73 52.25 16.96
N SER A 41 1.19 53.47 17.04
CA SER A 41 1.00 54.34 15.88
C SER A 41 2.33 54.68 15.18
N VAL A 42 3.39 54.96 15.94
CA VAL A 42 4.73 55.22 15.39
C VAL A 42 5.30 53.97 14.72
N LEU A 43 5.18 52.80 15.35
CA LEU A 43 5.65 51.53 14.78
C LEU A 43 4.86 51.15 13.52
N GLU A 44 3.55 51.37 13.51
CA GLU A 44 2.70 51.17 12.33
C GLU A 44 3.07 52.13 11.20
N ALA A 45 3.35 53.40 11.51
CA ALA A 45 3.86 54.37 10.54
C ALA A 45 5.24 54.00 10.00
N GLN A 46 6.15 53.51 10.85
CA GLN A 46 7.47 53.01 10.45
C GLN A 46 7.35 51.78 9.54
N LEU A 47 6.44 50.85 9.84
CA LEU A 47 6.16 49.71 8.97
C LEU A 47 5.55 50.15 7.63
N ALA A 48 4.62 51.10 7.64
CA ALA A 48 4.04 51.65 6.42
C ALA A 48 5.11 52.35 5.57
N GLN A 49 6.00 53.13 6.18
CA GLN A 49 7.14 53.75 5.52
C GLN A 49 8.11 52.72 4.97
N LEU A 50 8.49 51.69 5.73
CA LEU A 50 9.36 50.61 5.24
C LEU A 50 8.72 49.80 4.10
N HIS A 51 7.39 49.71 4.06
CA HIS A 51 6.66 49.11 2.95
C HIS A 51 6.54 50.03 1.73
N LEU A 52 6.52 51.36 1.91
CA LEU A 52 6.47 52.39 0.85
C LEU A 52 7.86 52.73 0.27
N ASP A 53 8.89 52.80 1.13
CA ASP A 53 10.31 53.00 0.80
C ASP A 53 10.96 51.73 0.23
N LYS A 54 10.22 50.62 0.15
CA LYS A 54 10.58 49.53 -0.78
C LYS A 54 10.44 50.10 -2.19
N PRO A 55 11.54 50.39 -2.91
CA PRO A 55 11.44 51.08 -4.18
C PRO A 55 10.73 50.17 -5.18
N SER A 56 9.57 50.62 -5.64
CA SER A 56 8.90 50.16 -6.85
C SER A 56 9.66 50.55 -8.13
N ASN A 57 10.93 50.95 -8.02
CA ASN A 57 11.84 51.28 -9.12
C ASN A 57 13.23 50.64 -8.90
N ILE A 58 13.32 49.33 -9.12
CA ILE A 58 14.52 48.73 -9.72
C ILE A 58 14.03 47.84 -10.86
N VAL A 59 14.27 48.31 -12.08
CA VAL A 59 14.07 47.54 -13.32
C VAL A 59 15.23 46.54 -13.54
N ASP A 60 16.30 46.54 -12.74
CA ASP A 60 17.45 45.63 -12.93
C ASP A 60 18.01 45.01 -11.62
N ASP A 61 17.18 44.31 -10.84
CA ASP A 61 17.63 43.28 -9.88
C ASP A 61 16.54 42.19 -9.73
N VAL A 62 16.36 41.44 -10.82
CA VAL A 62 15.37 40.34 -10.96
C VAL A 62 15.73 39.11 -10.08
N GLY A 63 16.74 39.20 -9.20
CA GLY A 63 17.29 38.03 -8.53
C GLY A 63 16.80 37.73 -7.11
N LEU A 64 16.69 38.73 -6.23
CA LEU A 64 16.88 38.49 -4.79
C LEU A 64 15.70 38.87 -3.88
N SER A 65 14.98 39.99 -4.13
CA SER A 65 13.90 40.46 -3.22
C SER A 65 12.51 39.99 -3.61
N ALA A 66 12.26 39.74 -4.91
CA ALA A 66 11.01 39.14 -5.39
C ALA A 66 10.98 37.61 -5.26
N ASN A 67 12.15 36.99 -5.03
CA ASN A 67 12.31 35.54 -4.84
C ASN A 67 12.28 35.10 -3.37
N ALA A 68 12.21 36.04 -2.41
CA ALA A 68 12.12 35.70 -1.00
C ALA A 68 10.65 35.54 -0.60
N LEU A 69 10.21 34.28 -0.50
CA LEU A 69 8.90 33.92 0.05
C LEU A 69 8.74 34.53 1.46
N SER A 70 7.52 34.96 1.78
CA SER A 70 7.19 35.38 3.15
C SER A 70 7.51 34.25 4.13
N TRP A 71 8.05 34.56 5.30
CA TRP A 71 8.29 33.55 6.35
C TRP A 71 7.02 32.77 6.71
N LYS A 72 5.84 33.37 6.55
CA LYS A 72 4.55 32.69 6.71
C LYS A 72 4.38 31.60 5.64
N ASP A 73 4.72 31.89 4.40
CA ASP A 73 4.61 30.95 3.28
C ASP A 73 5.68 29.87 3.35
N VAL A 74 6.90 30.21 3.79
CA VAL A 74 7.97 29.24 4.08
C VAL A 74 7.56 28.30 5.21
N ALA A 75 7.00 28.82 6.30
CA ALA A 75 6.53 28.00 7.41
C ALA A 75 5.36 27.08 7.01
N ALA A 76 4.42 27.59 6.20
CA ALA A 76 3.32 26.79 5.66
C ALA A 76 3.84 25.67 4.74
N GLY A 77 4.75 25.99 3.81
CA GLY A 77 5.35 24.99 2.92
C GLY A 77 6.12 23.90 3.68
N LEU A 78 6.90 24.28 4.71
CA LEU A 78 7.58 23.32 5.58
C LEU A 78 6.60 22.46 6.38
N GLN A 79 5.48 23.02 6.84
CA GLN A 79 4.44 22.27 7.54
C GLN A 79 3.77 21.25 6.60
N ASP A 80 3.42 21.67 5.38
CA ASP A 80 2.83 20.80 4.36
C ASP A 80 3.78 19.68 3.97
N ASP A 81 5.06 19.97 3.75
CA ASP A 81 6.08 18.96 3.47
C ASP A 81 6.29 18.01 4.65
N THR A 82 6.27 18.52 5.88
CA THR A 82 6.36 17.67 7.08
C THR A 82 5.17 16.72 7.16
N ASN A 83 3.95 17.22 6.95
CA ASN A 83 2.74 16.41 6.92
C ASN A 83 2.81 15.34 5.82
N ARG A 84 3.24 15.74 4.62
CA ARG A 84 3.42 14.84 3.47
C ARG A 84 4.43 13.73 3.79
N ILE A 85 5.58 14.07 4.37
CA ILE A 85 6.61 13.10 4.76
C ILE A 85 6.08 12.16 5.85
N VAL A 86 5.36 12.68 6.85
CA VAL A 86 4.74 11.87 7.91
C VAL A 86 3.74 10.87 7.33
N ASP A 87 2.90 11.30 6.39
CA ASP A 87 1.91 10.44 5.73
C ASP A 87 2.57 9.37 4.86
N ILE A 88 3.58 9.75 4.08
CA ILE A 88 4.40 8.80 3.30
C ILE A 88 5.05 7.79 4.23
N ASN A 89 5.68 8.25 5.32
CA ASN A 89 6.33 7.37 6.28
C ASN A 89 5.33 6.40 6.91
N ARG A 90 4.14 6.88 7.29
CA ARG A 90 3.05 6.06 7.84
C ARG A 90 2.56 5.03 6.82
N ARG A 91 2.45 5.39 5.54
CA ARG A 91 2.09 4.46 4.45
C ARG A 91 3.16 3.39 4.27
N LEU A 92 4.43 3.79 4.11
CA LEU A 92 5.55 2.87 3.92
C LEU A 92 5.72 1.92 5.11
N ARG A 93 5.53 2.39 6.34
CA ARG A 93 5.56 1.54 7.54
C ARG A 93 4.47 0.47 7.51
N ARG A 94 3.26 0.82 7.06
CA ARG A 94 2.13 -0.12 6.91
C ARG A 94 2.42 -1.15 5.81
N GLU A 95 2.90 -0.70 4.66
CA GLU A 95 3.25 -1.58 3.53
C GLU A 95 4.36 -2.57 3.92
N ARG A 96 5.45 -2.07 4.51
CA ARG A 96 6.53 -2.92 5.04
C ARG A 96 6.01 -3.92 6.07
N HIS A 97 5.07 -3.52 6.93
CA HIS A 97 4.51 -4.45 7.92
C HIS A 97 3.72 -5.57 7.24
N SER A 98 2.83 -5.22 6.30
CA SER A 98 2.07 -6.18 5.49
C SER A 98 2.99 -7.14 4.74
N GLN A 99 4.01 -6.64 4.04
CA GLN A 99 4.98 -7.46 3.32
C GLN A 99 5.77 -8.38 4.26
N LYS A 100 6.12 -7.91 5.47
CA LYS A 100 6.82 -8.73 6.47
C LYS A 100 5.93 -9.88 6.96
N GLU A 101 4.64 -9.63 7.18
CA GLU A 101 3.70 -10.69 7.57
C GLU A 101 3.45 -11.69 6.43
N LEU A 102 3.36 -11.19 5.18
CA LEU A 102 3.31 -12.03 3.99
C LEU A 102 4.54 -12.94 3.89
N LEU A 103 5.74 -12.38 4.04
CA LEU A 103 6.99 -13.13 3.99
C LEU A 103 7.05 -14.22 5.07
N LYS A 104 6.68 -13.91 6.32
CA LYS A 104 6.62 -14.90 7.40
C LYS A 104 5.67 -16.04 7.07
N THR A 105 4.49 -15.70 6.53
CA THR A 105 3.48 -16.69 6.15
C THR A 105 4.00 -17.61 5.04
N LEU A 106 4.62 -17.03 4.02
CA LEU A 106 5.23 -17.77 2.91
C LEU A 106 6.40 -18.64 3.38
N GLN A 107 7.28 -18.13 4.25
CA GLN A 107 8.38 -18.90 4.83
C GLN A 107 7.87 -20.10 5.64
N ALA A 108 6.86 -19.90 6.47
CA ALA A 108 6.24 -20.98 7.23
C ALA A 108 5.64 -22.05 6.29
N TRP A 109 4.96 -21.61 5.24
CA TRP A 109 4.41 -22.48 4.21
C TRP A 109 5.48 -23.29 3.47
N VAL A 110 6.53 -22.64 2.96
CA VAL A 110 7.65 -23.32 2.29
C VAL A 110 8.29 -24.34 3.22
N ASN A 111 8.51 -23.99 4.49
CA ASN A 111 9.10 -24.90 5.46
C ASN A 111 8.24 -26.15 5.72
N VAL A 112 6.91 -26.04 5.66
CA VAL A 112 6.02 -27.22 5.69
C VAL A 112 6.24 -28.07 4.45
N GLN A 113 6.25 -27.48 3.25
CA GLN A 113 6.42 -28.23 2.01
C GLN A 113 7.79 -28.94 1.90
N ILE A 114 8.87 -28.29 2.32
CA ILE A 114 10.22 -28.88 2.30
C ILE A 114 10.32 -30.06 3.28
N ARG A 115 9.74 -29.95 4.49
CA ARG A 115 9.76 -31.05 5.47
C ARG A 115 9.04 -32.30 4.99
N HIS A 116 7.99 -32.14 4.18
CA HIS A 116 7.28 -33.25 3.57
C HIS A 116 8.02 -33.85 2.36
N SER A 117 9.04 -33.15 1.84
CA SER A 117 9.88 -33.64 0.74
C SER A 117 11.07 -34.49 1.22
N THR A 118 11.41 -34.45 2.51
CA THR A 118 12.60 -35.13 3.06
C THR A 118 12.38 -36.60 3.47
N THR A 119 11.16 -37.15 3.36
CA THR A 119 10.92 -38.59 3.55
C THR A 119 11.29 -39.35 2.27
N LEU A 120 12.55 -39.78 2.25
CA LEU A 120 13.35 -40.32 1.14
C LEU A 120 12.96 -41.72 0.59
N CYS A 121 11.69 -42.13 0.55
CA CYS A 121 11.37 -43.49 0.03
C CYS A 121 10.23 -43.60 -0.98
N ALA A 122 9.36 -42.60 -1.08
CA ALA A 122 8.28 -42.58 -2.06
C ALA A 122 8.70 -41.78 -3.30
N PRO A 123 8.09 -42.01 -4.49
CA PRO A 123 8.17 -41.08 -5.60
C PRO A 123 7.53 -39.76 -5.18
N THR A 124 8.38 -38.93 -4.56
CA THR A 124 8.29 -37.53 -4.19
C THR A 124 6.88 -36.99 -4.22
N HIS A 125 6.28 -36.77 -3.04
CA HIS A 125 5.06 -35.98 -2.90
C HIS A 125 5.17 -34.71 -3.73
N THR A 126 4.50 -34.71 -4.88
CA THR A 126 4.60 -33.66 -5.88
C THR A 126 3.92 -32.39 -5.36
N TRP A 127 4.09 -31.28 -6.10
CA TRP A 127 3.32 -30.02 -5.98
C TRP A 127 1.81 -30.19 -5.76
N ARG A 128 1.26 -31.40 -5.99
CA ARG A 128 -0.13 -31.82 -5.81
C ARG A 128 -0.61 -31.76 -4.36
N ASN A 129 0.28 -31.83 -3.37
CA ASN A 129 -0.09 -31.81 -1.94
C ASN A 129 0.09 -30.43 -1.27
N VAL A 130 0.00 -29.37 -2.06
CA VAL A 130 0.32 -28.02 -1.61
C VAL A 130 -0.96 -27.25 -1.30
N THR A 131 -1.21 -26.99 -0.01
CA THR A 131 -2.35 -26.18 0.42
C THR A 131 -2.09 -24.71 0.12
N LEU A 132 -2.97 -24.07 -0.64
CA LEU A 132 -2.91 -22.62 -0.87
C LEU A 132 -3.26 -21.86 0.41
N LEU A 133 -2.51 -20.79 0.68
CA LEU A 133 -2.72 -19.93 1.85
C LEU A 133 -4.05 -19.16 1.74
N ALA A 134 -4.61 -18.70 2.87
CA ALA A 134 -5.93 -18.05 2.85
C ALA A 134 -5.91 -16.62 2.26
N SER A 135 -4.81 -15.88 2.44
CA SER A 135 -4.68 -14.49 1.98
C SER A 135 -4.61 -14.41 0.45
N PRO A 136 -5.34 -13.49 -0.21
CA PRO A 136 -5.29 -13.30 -1.67
C PRO A 136 -3.87 -13.09 -2.22
N GLU A 137 -3.06 -12.27 -1.55
CA GLU A 137 -1.68 -11.98 -1.95
C GLU A 137 -0.80 -13.22 -1.85
N SER A 138 -0.96 -14.00 -0.77
CA SER A 138 -0.22 -15.24 -0.57
C SER A 138 -0.66 -16.33 -1.56
N ARG A 139 -1.94 -16.36 -1.95
CA ARG A 139 -2.43 -17.29 -2.99
C ARG A 139 -1.83 -17.01 -4.34
N ALA A 140 -1.72 -15.74 -4.75
CA ALA A 140 -1.11 -15.37 -6.02
C ALA A 140 0.32 -15.94 -6.11
N VAL A 141 1.13 -15.71 -5.07
CA VAL A 141 2.49 -16.27 -4.99
C VAL A 141 2.49 -17.80 -4.99
N GLY A 142 1.52 -18.42 -4.32
CA GLY A 142 1.35 -19.87 -4.33
C GLY A 142 1.05 -20.42 -5.73
N TYR A 143 0.18 -19.76 -6.50
CA TYR A 143 -0.13 -20.13 -7.89
C TYR A 143 1.09 -20.00 -8.80
N ASP A 144 1.83 -18.90 -8.69
CA ASP A 144 3.05 -18.69 -9.46
C ASP A 144 4.08 -19.78 -9.16
N TRP A 145 4.26 -20.11 -7.88
CA TRP A 145 5.17 -21.18 -7.47
C TRP A 145 4.76 -22.55 -8.01
N ILE A 146 3.48 -22.93 -7.91
CA ILE A 146 2.97 -24.20 -8.44
C ILE A 146 3.18 -24.26 -9.95
N THR A 147 2.88 -23.17 -10.66
CA THR A 147 2.96 -23.10 -12.13
C THR A 147 4.40 -23.14 -12.60
N ALA A 148 5.31 -22.43 -11.93
CA ALA A 148 6.74 -22.52 -12.19
C ALA A 148 7.27 -23.94 -11.94
N HIS A 149 6.85 -24.57 -10.83
CA HIS A 149 7.25 -25.94 -10.53
C HIS A 149 6.76 -26.93 -11.59
N LEU A 150 5.52 -26.79 -12.05
CA LEU A 150 4.97 -27.56 -13.16
C LEU A 150 5.80 -27.39 -14.44
N PHE A 151 6.08 -26.15 -14.82
CA PHE A 151 6.84 -25.83 -16.04
C PHE A 151 8.26 -26.40 -15.98
N TYR A 152 9.01 -26.17 -14.91
CA TYR A 152 10.39 -26.68 -14.80
C TYR A 152 10.46 -28.19 -14.58
N ASN A 153 9.42 -28.82 -14.04
CA ASN A 153 9.36 -30.28 -13.87
C ASN A 153 8.78 -31.00 -15.11
N THR A 154 8.38 -30.25 -16.14
CA THR A 154 7.71 -30.78 -17.34
C THR A 154 8.55 -31.88 -18.01
N GLU A 155 9.83 -31.63 -18.25
CA GLU A 155 10.74 -32.61 -18.88
C GLU A 155 10.89 -33.90 -18.07
N ALA A 156 11.07 -33.79 -16.74
CA ALA A 156 11.21 -34.95 -15.87
C ALA A 156 9.94 -35.81 -15.84
N ILE A 157 8.76 -35.19 -15.87
CA ILE A 157 7.47 -35.89 -15.96
C ILE A 157 7.33 -36.58 -17.31
N PHE A 158 7.67 -35.90 -18.41
CA PHE A 158 7.62 -36.48 -19.76
C PHE A 158 8.56 -37.67 -19.90
N GLN A 159 9.76 -37.62 -19.33
CA GLN A 159 10.69 -38.74 -19.35
C GLN A 159 10.20 -39.91 -18.49
N ARG A 160 9.70 -39.64 -17.28
CA ARG A 160 9.20 -40.70 -16.37
C ARG A 160 8.00 -41.44 -16.94
N HIS A 161 7.09 -40.71 -17.55
CA HIS A 161 5.83 -41.23 -18.04
C HIS A 161 5.78 -41.35 -19.55
N ALA A 162 6.93 -41.38 -20.24
CA ALA A 162 7.11 -41.44 -21.69
C ALA A 162 5.85 -41.80 -22.48
N PHE A 163 5.44 -40.90 -23.38
CA PHE A 163 4.26 -41.13 -24.20
C PHE A 163 4.61 -42.00 -25.41
N PRO A 164 3.71 -42.90 -25.83
CA PRO A 164 3.91 -43.67 -27.05
C PRO A 164 3.91 -42.75 -28.27
N SER A 165 4.62 -43.15 -29.34
CA SER A 165 4.50 -42.50 -30.64
C SER A 165 3.06 -42.70 -31.14
N VAL A 166 2.33 -41.61 -31.36
CA VAL A 166 0.92 -41.65 -31.79
C VAL A 166 0.86 -41.26 -33.26
N ALA A 167 -0.04 -41.87 -34.04
CA ALA A 167 -0.36 -41.35 -35.36
C ALA A 167 -1.09 -40.00 -35.22
N PRO A 168 -0.96 -39.05 -36.18
CA PRO A 168 -1.48 -37.68 -36.04
C PRO A 168 -2.99 -37.56 -35.76
N GLU A 169 -3.77 -38.60 -36.01
CA GLU A 169 -5.23 -38.62 -35.92
C GLU A 169 -5.75 -39.41 -34.71
N GLU A 170 -4.87 -40.08 -33.96
CA GLU A 170 -5.27 -40.99 -32.89
C GLU A 170 -5.11 -40.33 -31.51
N ILE A 171 -6.08 -40.56 -30.61
CA ILE A 171 -5.98 -40.14 -29.21
C ILE A 171 -5.34 -41.30 -28.45
N SER A 172 -4.10 -41.10 -27.99
CA SER A 172 -3.45 -42.09 -27.12
C SER A 172 -3.83 -41.82 -25.67
N GLY A 173 -4.67 -42.69 -25.12
CA GLY A 173 -5.03 -42.69 -23.70
C GLY A 173 -4.66 -44.01 -23.06
N ASP A 174 -3.93 -43.98 -21.96
CA ASP A 174 -3.69 -45.17 -21.16
C ASP A 174 -3.82 -44.93 -19.65
N PHE A 175 -4.00 -46.05 -18.97
CA PHE A 175 -4.14 -46.11 -17.53
C PHE A 175 -3.14 -47.12 -16.99
N SER A 176 -2.36 -46.68 -16.00
CA SER A 176 -1.45 -47.54 -15.28
C SER A 176 -1.55 -47.28 -13.78
N ILE A 177 -1.23 -48.30 -13.00
CA ILE A 177 -1.19 -48.21 -11.55
C ILE A 177 0.28 -48.32 -11.17
N ASP A 178 0.83 -47.25 -10.62
CA ASP A 178 2.18 -47.20 -10.08
C ASP A 178 2.12 -47.64 -8.60
N ILE A 179 2.68 -48.82 -8.33
CA ILE A 179 2.79 -49.44 -7.00
C ILE A 179 4.27 -49.50 -6.57
N THR A 180 5.12 -48.65 -7.17
CA THR A 180 6.54 -48.57 -6.82
C THR A 180 6.73 -48.10 -5.37
N ASP A 181 5.76 -47.36 -4.84
CA ASP A 181 5.71 -46.95 -3.45
C ASP A 181 4.98 -48.00 -2.59
N PRO A 182 5.65 -48.61 -1.60
CA PRO A 182 5.01 -49.57 -0.70
C PRO A 182 3.90 -48.95 0.16
N ASP A 183 3.92 -47.63 0.38
CA ASP A 183 2.96 -46.92 1.24
C ASP A 183 1.88 -46.17 0.44
N ALA A 184 1.96 -46.14 -0.90
CA ALA A 184 1.01 -45.43 -1.75
C ALA A 184 0.74 -46.12 -3.09
N MET A 185 -0.54 -46.24 -3.43
CA MET A 185 -0.98 -46.67 -4.76
C MET A 185 -1.29 -45.42 -5.60
N GLN A 186 -0.54 -45.21 -6.68
CA GLN A 186 -0.73 -44.07 -7.57
C GLN A 186 -1.46 -44.49 -8.84
N TYR A 187 -2.56 -43.82 -9.13
CA TYR A 187 -3.30 -43.99 -10.37
C TYR A 187 -2.79 -43.00 -11.41
N VAL A 188 -2.22 -43.51 -12.50
CA VAL A 188 -1.64 -42.70 -13.56
C VAL A 188 -2.50 -42.81 -14.81
N TRP A 189 -3.08 -41.68 -15.21
CA TRP A 189 -3.82 -41.54 -16.45
C TRP A 189 -3.00 -40.66 -17.39
N ARG A 190 -2.68 -41.16 -18.58
CA ARG A 190 -1.93 -40.42 -19.60
C ARG A 190 -2.79 -40.24 -20.82
N TYR A 191 -2.80 -39.02 -21.35
CA TYR A 191 -3.50 -38.67 -22.56
C TYR A 191 -2.61 -37.80 -23.46
N GLN A 192 -2.43 -38.21 -24.70
CA GLN A 192 -1.75 -37.44 -25.74
C GLN A 192 -2.65 -37.32 -26.97
N LYS A 193 -2.63 -36.12 -27.56
CA LYS A 193 -3.19 -35.84 -28.88
C LYS A 193 -2.29 -34.86 -29.60
N GLU A 194 -1.87 -35.21 -30.81
CA GLU A 194 -1.20 -34.26 -31.70
C GLU A 194 -2.23 -33.38 -32.39
N MET A 195 -1.92 -32.09 -32.50
CA MET A 195 -2.81 -31.09 -33.08
C MET A 195 -2.01 -30.22 -34.03
N ASP A 196 -2.45 -30.14 -35.28
CA ASP A 196 -1.86 -29.23 -36.27
C ASP A 196 -2.45 -27.82 -36.14
N MET A 197 -2.27 -27.21 -34.95
CA MET A 197 -2.79 -25.88 -34.64
C MET A 197 -1.77 -25.07 -33.81
N PRO A 198 -1.73 -23.74 -33.95
CA PRO A 198 -0.87 -22.90 -33.12
C PRO A 198 -1.21 -23.04 -31.63
N LEU A 199 -0.19 -23.15 -30.78
CA LEU A 199 -0.33 -23.30 -29.33
C LEU A 199 -1.21 -22.20 -28.70
N ALA A 200 -1.12 -20.96 -29.20
CA ALA A 200 -1.91 -19.84 -28.70
C ALA A 200 -3.43 -20.06 -28.90
N PHE A 201 -3.81 -20.66 -30.04
CA PHE A 201 -5.21 -20.99 -30.32
C PHE A 201 -5.71 -22.09 -29.38
N VAL A 202 -4.96 -23.19 -29.28
CA VAL A 202 -5.27 -24.32 -28.40
C VAL A 202 -5.38 -23.86 -26.94
N ALA A 203 -4.45 -23.04 -26.46
CA ALA A 203 -4.46 -22.49 -25.10
C ALA A 203 -5.70 -21.63 -24.82
N THR A 204 -6.18 -20.88 -25.81
CA THR A 204 -7.40 -20.07 -25.69
C THR A 204 -8.62 -20.97 -25.55
N CYS A 205 -8.77 -21.96 -26.43
CA CYS A 205 -9.87 -22.92 -26.38
C CYS A 205 -9.93 -23.70 -25.05
N PHE A 206 -8.76 -24.08 -24.51
CA PHE A 206 -8.66 -24.72 -23.19
C PHE A 206 -9.06 -23.79 -22.05
N ARG A 207 -8.63 -22.51 -22.08
CA ARG A 207 -8.97 -21.52 -21.04
C ARG A 207 -10.47 -21.28 -20.94
N ASP A 208 -11.15 -21.26 -22.07
CA ASP A 208 -12.60 -21.02 -22.11
C ASP A 208 -13.41 -22.26 -21.71
N ASN A 209 -12.79 -23.45 -21.70
CA ASN A 209 -13.44 -24.73 -21.43
C ASN A 209 -12.80 -25.56 -20.29
N VAL A 210 -11.99 -24.94 -19.41
CA VAL A 210 -11.16 -25.65 -18.40
C VAL A 210 -11.94 -26.70 -17.63
N TRP A 211 -13.15 -26.39 -17.15
CA TRP A 211 -13.97 -27.32 -16.35
C TRP A 211 -14.45 -28.52 -17.16
N ARG A 212 -14.80 -28.31 -18.43
CA ARG A 212 -15.24 -29.38 -19.31
C ARG A 212 -14.05 -30.26 -19.71
N SER A 213 -12.90 -29.67 -19.98
CA SER A 213 -11.64 -30.40 -20.17
C SER A 213 -11.23 -31.20 -18.92
N LEU A 214 -11.46 -30.69 -17.71
CA LEU A 214 -11.15 -31.45 -16.49
C LEU A 214 -12.09 -32.64 -16.26
N MET A 215 -13.38 -32.48 -16.56
CA MET A 215 -14.43 -33.45 -16.24
C MET A 215 -14.63 -34.54 -17.31
N LEU A 216 -14.38 -34.23 -18.58
CA LEU A 216 -14.64 -35.14 -19.71
C LEU A 216 -13.37 -35.76 -20.31
N GLY A 217 -12.21 -35.57 -19.67
CA GLY A 217 -10.93 -36.09 -20.16
C GLY A 217 -10.34 -35.24 -21.29
N GLY A 218 -9.90 -34.02 -20.94
CA GLY A 218 -8.96 -33.12 -21.63
C GLY A 218 -9.32 -32.64 -23.03
N PHE A 219 -9.54 -33.57 -23.95
CA PHE A 219 -9.48 -33.37 -25.40
C PHE A 219 -10.73 -33.80 -26.16
N VAL A 220 -11.74 -34.38 -25.49
CA VAL A 220 -13.01 -34.75 -26.12
C VAL A 220 -13.69 -33.56 -26.83
N ILE A 221 -13.46 -32.34 -26.32
CA ILE A 221 -14.14 -31.11 -26.78
C ILE A 221 -13.48 -30.49 -28.01
N LEU A 222 -12.15 -30.55 -28.13
CA LEU A 222 -11.45 -29.97 -29.28
C LEU A 222 -11.69 -30.76 -30.57
N HIS A 223 -12.12 -32.01 -30.48
CA HIS A 223 -12.50 -32.81 -31.64
C HIS A 223 -13.91 -32.44 -32.15
N THR A 224 -14.88 -32.22 -31.25
CA THR A 224 -16.29 -32.03 -31.63
C THR A 224 -16.62 -30.67 -32.24
N GLU A 225 -15.87 -29.61 -31.94
CA GLU A 225 -16.21 -28.26 -32.43
C GLU A 225 -15.28 -27.70 -33.50
N VAL A 226 -14.06 -28.24 -33.66
CA VAL A 226 -13.08 -27.74 -34.65
C VAL A 226 -13.01 -28.62 -35.90
N TYR A 227 -13.37 -29.91 -35.81
CA TYR A 227 -13.30 -30.86 -36.93
C TYR A 227 -14.63 -31.16 -37.63
N GLU A 228 -15.78 -30.72 -37.08
CA GLU A 228 -17.02 -30.64 -37.86
C GLU A 228 -17.22 -29.19 -38.33
N PRO A 229 -16.67 -28.79 -39.49
CA PRO A 229 -17.20 -27.64 -40.18
C PRO A 229 -18.62 -28.02 -40.57
N SER A 230 -19.62 -27.44 -39.89
CA SER A 230 -20.94 -27.14 -40.44
C SER A 230 -21.31 -27.97 -41.69
N ASN A 231 -21.60 -29.26 -41.52
CA ASN A 231 -22.41 -29.98 -42.49
C ASN A 231 -23.87 -29.60 -42.25
N SER A 232 -24.17 -28.33 -42.50
CA SER A 232 -25.52 -27.84 -42.75
C SER A 232 -25.63 -27.61 -44.26
N SER A 233 -26.06 -28.66 -44.96
CA SER A 233 -26.83 -28.50 -46.21
C SER A 233 -28.23 -28.05 -45.88
#